data_AF-A0A8S1DDI4-F1
#
_entry.id   AF-A0A8S1DDI4-F1
#
_cell.length_a   1.000
_cell.length_b   1.000
_cell.length_c   1.000
_cell.angle_alpha   90.00
_cell.angle_beta   90.00
_cell.angle_gamma   90.00
#
_symmetry.space_group_name_H-M   'P 1'
#
loop_
_entity.id
_entity.type
_entity.pdbx_description
1 polymer ?
#
loop_
_entity_poly.entity_id
_entity_poly.type
_entity_poly.pdbx_seq_one_letter_code
_entity_poly.pdbx_strand_id
1 'polypeptide(L)'
;MTKSHSLTYSCCIHDQKVPSKGLDYSNDEISTREHEPEELDGFKIEAKGSKLELSKMFGNDESVKIYFNVNHTVKLCEHNRRDYDDEMRYKPTTFKIELIKGDRILDLKCSFNHPTDDCNGHPFKIDDIGLYVGEQKIKIEIHADSRNNLTREGSEQQAKLLKMLNDKGLDFEFARKLYHLVIKYERKPDM
;
A
#
# COMPACT_ATOMS: atom_id res chain seq x y z
N MET A 1 -2.39 20.64 51.43
CA MET A 1 -2.78 20.62 50.02
C MET A 1 -1.55 21.01 49.22
N THR A 2 -0.88 20.21 48.39
CA THR A 2 -1.16 18.90 47.80
C THR A 2 0.20 18.31 47.42
N LYS A 3 0.37 16.99 47.60
CA LYS A 3 1.62 16.24 47.42
C LYS A 3 2.03 16.17 45.95
N SER A 4 3.30 16.44 45.64
CA SER A 4 3.92 16.04 44.37
C SER A 4 4.56 14.66 44.58
N HIS A 5 3.97 13.63 43.96
CA HIS A 5 4.50 12.28 43.99
C HIS A 5 5.57 12.13 42.91
N SER A 6 6.83 12.01 43.36
CA SER A 6 7.91 11.37 42.63
C SER A 6 7.60 9.87 42.51
N LEU A 7 7.63 9.34 41.29
CA LEU A 7 7.79 7.92 41.02
C LEU A 7 8.95 7.75 40.03
N THR A 8 10.13 7.69 40.61
CA THR A 8 11.30 7.01 40.05
C THR A 8 10.99 5.52 39.92
N TYR A 9 10.90 5.01 38.70
CA TYR A 9 11.03 3.58 38.46
C TYR A 9 12.49 3.28 38.13
N SER A 10 13.18 2.80 39.16
CA SER A 10 14.45 2.09 39.06
C SER A 10 14.22 0.79 38.29
N CYS A 11 14.97 0.57 37.21
CA CYS A 11 15.16 -0.75 36.62
C CYS A 11 16.65 -1.11 36.72
N CYS A 12 17.02 -1.74 37.84
CA CYS A 12 18.23 -2.53 37.92
C CYS A 12 17.89 -3.95 37.44
N ILE A 13 18.26 -4.29 36.21
CA ILE A 13 18.50 -5.69 35.82
C ILE A 13 19.84 -5.76 35.09
N HIS A 14 20.83 -6.19 35.87
CA HIS A 14 21.98 -7.03 35.54
C HIS A 14 22.54 -7.02 34.11
N ASP A 15 23.78 -6.53 34.05
CA ASP A 15 24.85 -7.00 33.16
C ASP A 15 24.72 -8.50 32.83
N GLN A 16 24.31 -8.82 31.60
CA GLN A 16 24.75 -10.03 30.92
C GLN A 16 25.30 -9.66 29.55
N LYS A 17 26.63 -9.76 29.49
CA LYS A 17 27.48 -9.71 28.30
C LYS A 17 26.98 -10.74 27.26
N VAL A 18 26.30 -10.29 26.21
CA VAL A 18 25.94 -11.14 25.06
C VAL A 18 27.11 -11.09 24.06
N PRO A 19 27.65 -12.24 23.60
CA PRO A 19 28.81 -12.26 22.73
C PRO A 19 28.45 -11.73 21.34
N SER A 20 29.31 -10.86 20.81
CA SER A 20 29.33 -10.46 19.40
C SER A 20 29.60 -11.69 18.52
N LYS A 21 28.55 -12.38 18.11
CA LYS A 21 28.60 -13.28 16.95
C LYS A 21 28.19 -12.46 15.74
N GLY A 22 29.14 -12.19 14.87
CA GLY A 22 28.86 -11.73 13.52
C GLY A 22 27.89 -12.70 12.87
N LEU A 23 26.76 -12.18 12.41
CA LEU A 23 25.92 -12.90 11.47
C LEU A 23 26.68 -12.89 10.14
N ASP A 24 27.34 -14.01 9.92
CA ASP A 24 27.88 -14.42 8.64
C ASP A 24 26.69 -14.50 7.67
N TYR A 25 26.53 -13.48 6.81
CA TYR A 25 25.63 -13.59 5.66
C TYR A 25 26.32 -14.51 4.66
N SER A 26 26.23 -15.81 4.92
CA SER A 26 26.61 -16.83 3.96
C SER A 26 25.75 -16.65 2.71
N ASN A 27 26.42 -16.46 1.58
CA ASN A 27 25.85 -16.54 0.24
C ASN A 27 25.22 -17.92 0.04
N ASP A 28 23.93 -18.05 0.34
CA ASP A 28 23.12 -19.09 -0.25
C ASP A 28 22.49 -18.49 -1.51
N GLU A 29 23.19 -18.64 -2.63
CA GLU A 29 22.59 -18.64 -3.96
C GLU A 29 21.57 -19.79 -4.01
N ILE A 30 20.36 -19.55 -3.50
CA ILE A 30 19.24 -20.47 -3.70
C ILE A 30 18.76 -20.26 -5.13
N SER A 31 19.34 -21.06 -6.02
CA SER A 31 18.78 -21.44 -7.32
C SER A 31 17.47 -22.20 -7.09
N THR A 32 16.40 -21.49 -6.75
CA THR A 32 15.04 -21.99 -6.89
C THR A 32 14.33 -21.09 -7.87
N ARG A 33 13.92 -21.66 -9.00
CA ARG A 33 12.85 -21.11 -9.85
C ARG A 33 11.57 -21.09 -9.01
N GLU A 34 11.45 -20.17 -8.06
CA GLU A 34 10.19 -19.91 -7.39
C GLU A 34 9.22 -19.44 -8.46
N HIS A 35 8.21 -20.25 -8.76
CA HIS A 35 7.08 -19.84 -9.58
C HIS A 35 6.55 -18.53 -8.97
N GLU A 36 6.50 -17.48 -9.77
CA GLU A 36 5.89 -16.24 -9.33
C GLU A 36 4.42 -16.51 -9.02
N PRO A 37 3.85 -15.90 -7.97
CA PRO A 37 2.44 -16.08 -7.69
C PRO A 37 1.67 -15.59 -8.91
N GLU A 38 0.99 -16.50 -9.59
CA GLU A 38 0.12 -16.20 -10.73
C GLU A 38 -1.18 -15.52 -10.27
N GLU A 39 -1.48 -15.64 -8.96
CA GLU A 39 -2.65 -15.07 -8.34
C GLU A 39 -2.36 -14.50 -6.94
N LEU A 40 -3.10 -13.44 -6.58
CA LEU A 40 -3.12 -12.85 -5.25
C LEU A 40 -4.58 -12.65 -4.80
N ASP A 41 -5.04 -13.40 -3.80
CA ASP A 41 -6.42 -13.32 -3.27
C ASP A 41 -7.51 -13.40 -4.37
N GLY A 42 -7.25 -14.24 -5.38
CA GLY A 42 -8.11 -14.45 -6.55
C GLY A 42 -8.00 -13.36 -7.63
N PHE A 43 -7.04 -12.43 -7.50
CA PHE A 43 -6.62 -11.57 -8.60
C PHE A 43 -5.55 -12.26 -9.42
N LYS A 44 -5.77 -12.40 -10.72
CA LYS A 44 -4.75 -12.86 -11.67
C LYS A 44 -3.69 -11.77 -11.84
N ILE A 45 -2.42 -12.15 -11.79
CA ILE A 45 -1.28 -11.27 -11.93
C ILE A 45 -0.71 -11.37 -13.36
N GLU A 46 -0.53 -10.23 -14.03
CA GLU A 46 0.16 -10.11 -15.31
C GLU A 46 1.28 -9.08 -15.22
N ALA A 47 2.52 -9.51 -15.43
CA ALA A 47 3.69 -8.64 -15.51
C ALA A 47 4.07 -8.36 -16.97
N LYS A 48 4.28 -7.09 -17.31
CA LYS A 48 4.72 -6.63 -18.65
C LYS A 48 5.84 -5.60 -18.47
N GLY A 49 7.08 -6.08 -18.45
CA GLY A 49 8.26 -5.28 -18.10
C GLY A 49 8.08 -4.67 -16.71
N SER A 50 8.14 -3.34 -16.61
CA SER A 50 7.96 -2.65 -15.33
C SER A 50 6.51 -2.45 -14.89
N LYS A 51 5.53 -2.92 -15.67
CA LYS A 51 4.10 -2.77 -15.36
C LYS A 51 3.55 -4.06 -14.79
N LEU A 52 2.85 -3.97 -13.67
CA LEU A 52 2.12 -5.08 -13.06
C LEU A 52 0.63 -4.78 -13.12
N GLU A 53 -0.16 -5.71 -13.65
CA GLU A 53 -1.62 -5.66 -13.68
C GLU A 53 -2.17 -6.80 -12.82
N LEU A 54 -3.06 -6.48 -11.88
CA LEU A 54 -3.84 -7.45 -11.11
C LEU A 54 -5.29 -7.33 -11.55
N SER A 55 -5.95 -8.44 -11.88
CA SER A 55 -7.34 -8.42 -12.37
C SER A 55 -8.20 -9.47 -11.71
N LYS A 56 -9.44 -9.11 -11.35
CA LYS A 56 -10.43 -10.02 -10.77
C LYS A 56 -11.82 -9.69 -11.28
N MET A 57 -12.54 -10.71 -11.72
CA MET A 57 -13.96 -10.61 -12.12
C MET A 57 -14.85 -10.80 -10.89
N PHE A 58 -15.89 -9.97 -10.79
CA PHE A 58 -16.94 -10.07 -9.79
C PHE A 58 -18.27 -10.27 -10.52
N GLY A 59 -18.70 -11.53 -10.66
CA GLY A 59 -19.87 -11.86 -11.49
C GLY A 59 -19.60 -11.66 -12.98
N ASN A 60 -20.64 -11.30 -13.74
CA ASN A 60 -20.58 -11.29 -15.21
C ASN A 60 -20.25 -9.93 -15.81
N ASP A 61 -20.53 -8.83 -15.12
CA ASP A 61 -20.48 -7.47 -15.66
C ASP A 61 -19.56 -6.53 -14.87
N GLU A 62 -18.96 -6.98 -13.77
CA GLU A 62 -18.10 -6.19 -12.92
C GLU A 62 -16.69 -6.79 -12.81
N SER A 63 -15.67 -5.93 -12.87
CA SER A 63 -14.28 -6.33 -12.65
C SER A 63 -13.48 -5.25 -11.95
N VAL A 64 -12.42 -5.68 -11.28
CA VAL A 64 -11.44 -4.80 -10.65
C VAL A 64 -10.11 -5.05 -11.31
N LYS A 65 -9.46 -3.96 -11.74
CA LYS A 65 -8.09 -3.98 -12.23
C LYS A 65 -7.21 -3.06 -11.40
N ILE A 66 -6.00 -3.48 -11.10
CA ILE A 66 -5.03 -2.70 -10.34
C ILE A 66 -3.74 -2.64 -11.14
N TYR A 67 -3.19 -1.44 -11.31
CA TYR A 67 -1.99 -1.23 -12.10
C TYR A 67 -0.89 -0.58 -11.26
N PHE A 68 0.29 -1.18 -11.33
CA PHE A 68 1.53 -0.68 -10.73
C PHE A 68 2.59 -0.46 -11.80
N ASN A 69 3.49 0.47 -11.55
CA ASN A 69 4.72 0.61 -12.30
C ASN A 69 5.90 0.51 -11.33
N VAL A 70 6.68 -0.58 -11.39
CA VAL A 70 7.74 -0.88 -10.43
C VAL A 70 9.03 -0.07 -10.62
N ASN A 71 9.17 0.68 -11.74
CA ASN A 71 10.43 1.36 -12.06
C ASN A 71 10.75 2.61 -11.21
N HIS A 72 9.80 3.11 -10.41
CA HIS A 72 9.99 4.35 -9.63
C HIS A 72 9.24 4.31 -8.28
N THR A 73 9.00 3.12 -7.75
CA THR A 73 8.15 2.92 -6.58
C THR A 73 8.87 3.02 -5.25
N VAL A 74 10.20 2.99 -5.23
CA VAL A 74 10.98 3.12 -4.00
C VAL A 74 11.56 4.51 -3.87
N LYS A 75 10.99 5.28 -2.95
CA LYS A 75 11.68 6.41 -2.32
C LYS A 75 12.09 5.97 -0.93
N LEU A 76 13.38 5.82 -0.70
CA LEU A 76 13.93 5.63 0.65
C LEU A 76 13.52 6.84 1.51
N CYS A 77 12.71 6.62 2.54
CA CYS A 77 12.51 7.63 3.58
C CYS A 77 13.84 7.81 4.33
N GLU A 78 14.55 8.91 4.09
CA GLU A 78 15.83 9.24 4.75
C GLU A 78 15.70 9.64 6.24
N HIS A 79 14.56 9.39 6.91
CA HIS A 79 14.41 9.77 8.32
C HIS A 79 14.69 8.60 9.27
N ASN A 80 15.92 8.58 9.78
CA ASN A 80 16.41 7.74 10.87
C ASN A 80 15.47 7.73 12.09
N ARG A 81 14.66 6.67 12.27
CA ARG A 81 14.18 6.23 13.59
C ARG A 81 14.23 4.70 13.66
N ARG A 82 14.97 4.19 14.65
CA ARG A 82 15.50 2.83 14.77
C ARG A 82 14.49 1.73 15.13
N ASP A 83 13.18 1.97 15.03
CA ASP A 83 12.15 1.04 15.56
C ASP A 83 11.03 0.69 14.57
N TYR A 84 11.11 1.10 13.30
CA TYR A 84 10.18 0.63 12.27
C TYR A 84 10.81 -0.51 11.48
N ASP A 85 10.08 -1.63 11.42
CA ASP A 85 10.41 -2.80 10.61
C ASP A 85 10.90 -2.36 9.22
N ASP A 86 12.10 -2.78 8.82
CA ASP A 86 12.76 -2.36 7.56
C ASP A 86 11.91 -2.68 6.33
N GLU A 87 10.94 -3.58 6.50
CA GLU A 87 9.90 -3.88 5.54
C GLU A 87 9.01 -2.70 5.20
N MET A 88 8.87 -1.60 5.96
CA MET A 88 7.95 -0.50 5.63
C MET A 88 8.56 0.67 4.82
N ARG A 89 9.85 0.59 4.45
CA ARG A 89 10.58 1.68 3.76
C ARG A 89 10.38 1.76 2.24
N TYR A 90 9.65 0.83 1.63
CA TYR A 90 9.62 0.57 0.18
C TYR A 90 8.20 0.60 -0.39
N LYS A 91 7.38 1.63 -0.08
CA LYS A 91 5.99 1.71 -0.55
C LYS A 91 5.89 2.28 -1.95
N PRO A 92 5.20 1.57 -2.89
CA PRO A 92 4.85 2.15 -4.18
C PRO A 92 4.18 3.49 -3.95
N THR A 93 4.76 4.57 -4.47
CA THR A 93 4.24 5.90 -4.15
C THR A 93 2.82 6.10 -4.68
N THR A 94 2.48 5.45 -5.80
CA THR A 94 1.15 5.56 -6.40
C THR A 94 0.80 4.31 -7.22
N PHE A 95 -0.47 3.96 -7.26
CA PHE A 95 -1.03 2.92 -8.10
C PHE A 95 -2.42 3.33 -8.59
N LYS A 96 -2.96 2.58 -9.55
CA LYS A 96 -4.27 2.86 -10.16
C LYS A 96 -5.20 1.69 -9.90
N ILE A 97 -6.43 1.96 -9.47
CA ILE A 97 -7.51 0.97 -9.41
C ILE A 97 -8.58 1.38 -10.42
N GLU A 98 -8.95 0.47 -11.31
CA GLU A 98 -10.13 0.62 -12.16
C GLU A 98 -11.23 -0.33 -11.67
N LEU A 99 -12.39 0.22 -11.36
CA LEU A 99 -13.62 -0.54 -11.16
C LEU A 99 -14.45 -0.44 -12.43
N ILE A 100 -14.59 -1.54 -13.14
CA ILE A 100 -15.26 -1.59 -14.43
C ILE A 100 -16.62 -2.24 -14.22
N LYS A 101 -17.69 -1.58 -14.66
CA LYS A 101 -19.04 -2.15 -14.67
C LYS A 101 -19.78 -1.77 -15.95
N GLY A 102 -20.01 -2.74 -16.83
CA GLY A 102 -20.58 -2.49 -18.15
C GLY A 102 -19.71 -1.52 -18.97
N ASP A 103 -20.27 -0.37 -19.36
CA ASP A 103 -19.61 0.69 -20.13
C ASP A 103 -18.96 1.79 -19.26
N ARG A 104 -18.98 1.61 -17.92
CA ARG A 104 -18.46 2.59 -16.97
C ARG A 104 -17.17 2.11 -16.32
N ILE A 105 -16.22 3.03 -16.18
CA ILE A 105 -14.96 2.77 -15.48
C ILE A 105 -14.76 3.85 -14.43
N LEU A 106 -14.80 3.47 -13.16
CA LEU A 106 -14.33 4.33 -12.08
C LEU A 106 -12.82 4.13 -11.94
N ASP A 107 -12.08 5.17 -12.29
CA ASP A 107 -10.63 5.24 -12.24
C ASP A 107 -10.19 5.95 -10.95
N LEU A 108 -9.48 5.25 -10.08
CA LEU A 108 -8.97 5.76 -8.82
C LEU A 108 -7.46 5.75 -8.85
N LYS A 109 -6.85 6.93 -8.69
CA LYS A 109 -5.43 7.03 -8.39
C LYS A 109 -5.26 6.95 -6.88
N CYS A 110 -4.47 5.99 -6.42
CA CYS A 110 -4.27 5.73 -5.01
C CYS A 110 -2.79 5.82 -4.64
N SER A 111 -2.52 6.12 -3.38
CA SER A 111 -1.18 6.05 -2.78
C SER A 111 -1.27 5.36 -1.44
N PHE A 112 -0.20 4.65 -1.06
CA PHE A 112 -0.16 4.04 0.26
C PHE A 112 0.03 5.11 1.33
N ASN A 113 -0.64 4.93 2.46
CA ASN A 113 -0.50 5.82 3.60
C ASN A 113 0.85 5.61 4.28
N HIS A 114 1.47 6.69 4.75
CA HIS A 114 2.65 6.58 5.59
C HIS A 114 2.24 6.01 6.97
N PRO A 115 3.09 5.29 7.71
CA PRO A 115 2.74 4.74 9.02
C PRO A 115 2.32 5.81 10.04
N THR A 116 2.68 7.06 9.80
CA THR A 116 2.31 8.22 10.63
C THR A 116 1.03 8.91 10.19
N ASP A 117 0.45 8.52 9.05
CA ASP A 117 -0.75 9.16 8.53
C ASP A 117 -1.99 8.56 9.20
N ASP A 118 -2.75 9.41 9.91
CA ASP A 118 -4.00 9.03 10.59
C ASP A 118 -5.14 8.88 9.57
N CYS A 119 -5.10 7.77 8.82
CA CYS A 119 -6.01 7.50 7.71
C CYS A 119 -7.04 6.44 8.06
N ASN A 120 -7.83 6.62 9.13
CA ASN A 120 -8.98 5.78 9.49
C ASN A 120 -8.74 4.24 9.41
N GLY A 121 -7.49 3.78 9.56
CA GLY A 121 -7.10 2.38 9.44
C GLY A 121 -7.04 1.78 8.02
N HIS A 122 -7.24 2.56 6.93
CA HIS A 122 -7.10 2.03 5.57
C HIS A 122 -5.63 2.09 5.10
N PRO A 123 -5.10 1.07 4.41
CA PRO A 123 -3.70 1.04 3.93
C PRO A 123 -3.35 2.08 2.84
N PHE A 124 -4.35 2.68 2.20
CA PHE A 124 -4.17 3.63 1.10
C PHE A 124 -5.19 4.78 1.15
N LYS A 125 -4.84 5.87 0.49
CA LYS A 125 -5.70 7.03 0.23
C LYS A 125 -5.97 7.16 -1.27
N ILE A 126 -7.01 7.92 -1.60
CA ILE A 126 -7.40 8.22 -2.98
C ILE A 126 -6.92 9.64 -3.27
N ASP A 127 -6.06 9.78 -4.28
CA ASP A 127 -5.45 11.04 -4.68
C ASP A 127 -6.24 11.74 -5.80
N ASP A 128 -6.85 10.98 -6.71
CA ASP A 128 -7.64 11.50 -7.83
C ASP A 128 -8.72 10.49 -8.25
N ILE A 129 -9.83 11.00 -8.78
CA ILE A 129 -10.99 10.21 -9.22
C ILE A 129 -11.34 10.61 -10.65
N GLY A 130 -11.41 9.62 -11.53
CA GLY A 130 -11.98 9.72 -12.86
C GLY A 130 -13.17 8.79 -13.02
N LEU A 131 -14.17 9.22 -13.79
CA LEU A 131 -15.24 8.37 -14.26
C LEU A 131 -15.25 8.39 -15.78
N TYR A 132 -15.13 7.23 -16.40
CA TYR A 132 -15.35 7.04 -17.82
C TYR A 132 -16.74 6.48 -18.05
N VAL A 133 -17.47 7.03 -19.02
CA VAL A 133 -18.74 6.49 -19.52
C VAL A 133 -18.61 6.40 -21.03
N GLY A 134 -18.46 5.18 -21.56
CA GLY A 134 -18.01 4.98 -22.93
C GLY A 134 -16.64 5.64 -23.16
N GLU A 135 -16.56 6.57 -24.11
CA GLU A 135 -15.31 7.28 -24.45
C GLU A 135 -15.12 8.59 -23.66
N GLN A 136 -16.13 9.06 -22.92
CA GLN A 136 -16.08 10.34 -22.22
C GLN A 136 -15.42 10.19 -20.85
N LYS A 137 -14.39 10.99 -20.57
CA LYS A 137 -13.77 11.11 -19.26
C LYS A 137 -14.34 12.30 -18.48
N ILE A 138 -14.89 12.02 -17.31
CA ILE A 138 -15.34 13.00 -16.32
C ILE A 138 -14.34 12.96 -15.16
N LYS A 139 -13.67 14.08 -14.89
CA LYS A 139 -12.84 14.20 -13.67
C LYS A 139 -13.76 14.53 -12.49
N ILE A 140 -13.62 13.80 -11.40
CA ILE A 140 -14.37 14.01 -10.16
C ILE A 140 -13.40 14.57 -9.13
N GLU A 141 -13.63 15.80 -8.68
CA GLU A 141 -12.79 16.42 -7.66
C GLU A 141 -13.22 15.95 -6.27
N ILE A 142 -12.24 15.57 -5.44
CA ILE A 142 -12.47 15.32 -4.02
C ILE A 142 -12.61 16.68 -3.34
N HIS A 143 -13.71 16.89 -2.61
CA HIS A 143 -14.03 18.20 -2.04
C HIS A 143 -12.99 18.64 -1.01
N ALA A 144 -12.18 19.63 -1.36
CA ALA A 144 -11.16 20.25 -0.52
C ALA A 144 -11.47 21.74 -0.26
N ASP A 145 -10.99 22.28 0.86
CA ASP A 145 -11.07 23.72 1.16
C ASP A 145 -10.06 24.52 0.31
N SER A 146 -10.11 25.85 0.39
CA SER A 146 -9.19 26.73 -0.36
C SER A 146 -7.71 26.56 0.01
N ARG A 147 -7.41 25.84 1.10
CA ARG A 147 -6.07 25.49 1.56
C ARG A 147 -5.70 24.05 1.20
N ASN A 148 -6.49 23.40 0.33
CA ASN A 148 -6.32 22.03 -0.13
C ASN A 148 -6.42 20.97 0.99
N ASN A 149 -7.10 21.30 2.10
CA ASN A 149 -7.44 20.31 3.13
C ASN A 149 -8.76 19.65 2.78
N LEU A 150 -8.87 18.33 3.00
CA LEU A 150 -10.13 17.63 2.81
C LEU A 150 -11.23 18.26 3.65
N THR A 151 -12.33 18.64 2.99
CA THR A 151 -13.54 19.03 3.72
C THR A 151 -14.17 17.81 4.37
N ARG A 152 -15.13 18.03 5.27
CA ARG A 152 -15.95 16.94 5.81
C ARG A 152 -16.63 16.14 4.70
N GLU A 153 -17.16 16.81 3.69
CA GLU A 153 -17.78 16.16 2.53
C GLU A 153 -16.77 15.32 1.74
N GLY A 154 -15.58 15.86 1.45
CA GLY A 154 -14.51 15.12 0.77
C GLY A 154 -14.07 13.88 1.55
N SER A 155 -13.99 13.99 2.87
CA SER A 155 -13.66 12.89 3.77
C SER A 155 -14.73 11.79 3.76
N GLU A 156 -16.02 12.17 3.78
CA GLU A 156 -17.14 11.25 3.67
C GLU A 156 -17.21 10.57 2.29
N GLN A 157 -16.92 11.31 1.20
CA GLN A 157 -16.81 10.77 -0.16
C GLN A 157 -15.68 9.73 -0.25
N GLN A 158 -14.50 10.06 0.26
CA GLN A 158 -13.35 9.16 0.26
C GLN A 158 -13.61 7.91 1.11
N ALA A 159 -14.21 8.04 2.29
CA ALA A 159 -14.55 6.90 3.15
C ALA A 159 -15.51 5.92 2.46
N LYS A 160 -16.50 6.40 1.69
CA LYS A 160 -17.41 5.55 0.92
C LYS A 160 -16.68 4.75 -0.15
N LEU A 161 -15.75 5.39 -0.87
CA LEU A 161 -14.95 4.72 -1.90
C LEU A 161 -14.02 3.67 -1.29
N LEU A 162 -13.31 4.02 -0.21
CA LEU A 162 -12.44 3.07 0.50
C LEU A 162 -13.23 1.87 1.05
N LYS A 163 -14.43 2.11 1.61
CA LYS A 163 -15.31 1.02 2.03
C LYS A 163 -15.69 0.12 0.85
N MET A 164 -16.01 0.69 -0.31
CA MET A 164 -16.34 -0.10 -1.50
C MET A 164 -15.14 -0.93 -2.00
N LEU A 165 -13.91 -0.41 -1.90
CA LEU A 165 -12.70 -1.18 -2.21
C LEU A 165 -12.51 -2.32 -1.21
N ASN A 166 -12.69 -2.05 0.08
CA ASN A 166 -12.62 -3.05 1.15
C ASN A 166 -13.65 -4.17 0.96
N ASP A 167 -14.90 -3.84 0.63
CA ASP A 167 -15.98 -4.80 0.33
C ASP A 167 -15.64 -5.68 -0.90
N LYS A 168 -14.71 -5.25 -1.77
CA LYS A 168 -14.17 -6.02 -2.91
C LYS A 168 -12.90 -6.81 -2.58
N GLY A 169 -12.49 -6.84 -1.31
CA GLY A 169 -11.30 -7.55 -0.84
C GLY A 169 -10.00 -6.76 -1.03
N LEU A 170 -10.08 -5.46 -1.30
CA LEU A 170 -8.90 -4.56 -1.29
C LEU A 170 -8.74 -3.97 0.10
N ASP A 171 -8.51 -4.85 1.07
CA ASP A 171 -8.41 -4.54 2.49
C ASP A 171 -6.95 -4.34 2.94
N PHE A 172 -6.74 -4.25 4.26
CA PHE A 172 -5.41 -4.11 4.85
C PHE A 172 -4.49 -5.32 4.55
N GLU A 173 -5.02 -6.54 4.62
CA GLU A 173 -4.25 -7.75 4.37
C GLU A 173 -3.87 -7.87 2.89
N PHE A 174 -4.79 -7.57 1.99
CA PHE A 174 -4.51 -7.49 0.56
C PHE A 174 -3.41 -6.47 0.27
N ALA A 175 -3.51 -5.27 0.85
CA ALA A 175 -2.51 -4.22 0.65
C ALA A 175 -1.11 -4.63 1.14
N ARG A 176 -1.04 -5.36 2.27
CA ARG A 176 0.20 -5.91 2.79
C ARG A 176 0.80 -6.94 1.83
N LYS A 177 0.01 -7.89 1.35
CA LYS A 177 0.50 -8.89 0.39
C LYS A 177 0.93 -8.25 -0.94
N LEU A 178 0.15 -7.28 -1.43
CA LEU A 178 0.45 -6.52 -2.62
C LEU A 178 1.76 -5.75 -2.51
N TYR A 179 2.03 -5.19 -1.32
CA TYR A 179 3.29 -4.54 -1.03
C TYR A 179 4.49 -5.49 -1.13
N HIS A 180 4.41 -6.67 -0.51
CA HIS A 180 5.45 -7.70 -0.64
C HIS A 180 5.64 -8.16 -2.08
N LEU A 181 4.55 -8.28 -2.84
CA LEU A 181 4.58 -8.62 -4.26
C LEU A 181 5.40 -7.58 -5.05
N VAL A 182 5.11 -6.29 -4.87
CA VAL A 182 5.81 -5.22 -5.59
C VAL A 182 7.31 -5.21 -5.26
N ILE A 183 7.70 -5.37 -3.99
CA ILE A 183 9.12 -5.48 -3.61
C ILE A 183 9.80 -6.66 -4.31
N LYS A 184 9.13 -7.81 -4.41
CA LYS A 184 9.67 -9.00 -5.07
C LYS A 184 9.92 -8.74 -6.56
N TYR A 185 9.01 -8.04 -7.24
CA TYR A 185 9.17 -7.67 -8.65
C TYR A 185 10.24 -6.58 -8.87
N GLU A 186 10.35 -5.60 -7.98
CA GLU A 186 11.36 -4.53 -8.12
C GLU A 186 12.79 -5.03 -7.97
N ARG A 187 13.03 -6.00 -7.07
CA ARG A 187 14.35 -6.63 -6.89
C ARG A 187 14.79 -7.51 -8.06
N LYS A 188 13.92 -7.74 -9.05
CA LYS A 188 14.25 -8.41 -10.31
C LYS A 188 14.27 -7.39 -11.45
N PRO A 189 15.37 -6.64 -11.64
CA PRO A 189 15.57 -5.93 -12.88
C PRO A 189 15.75 -6.97 -13.99
N ASP A 190 14.87 -6.93 -14.99
CA ASP A 190 14.90 -7.69 -16.24
C ASP A 190 14.34 -9.13 -16.23
N MET A 191 13.10 -9.25 -16.74
CA MET A 191 12.66 -10.36 -17.61
C MET A 191 12.27 -9.79 -18.98
#